data_AF-W1PZE0-F1
#
_entry.id   AF-W1PZE0-F1
#
_cell.length_a   1.000
_cell.length_b   1.000
_cell.length_c   1.000
_cell.angle_alpha   90.00
_cell.angle_beta   90.00
_cell.angle_gamma   90.00
#
_symmetry.space_group_name_H-M   'P 1'
#
loop_
_entity.id
_entity.type
_entity.pdbx_description
1 polymer ?
#
loop_
_entity_poly.entity_id
_entity_poly.type
_entity_poly.pdbx_seq_one_letter_code
_entity_poly.pdbx_strand_id
1 'polypeptide(L)'
;MSKSILLKHMNLRQQKGQSVSDFNSEMTIIWDQLALMEPQWTNDAEIYYKYHDESHIVQFLMALQDDFKSIRASILYQTPLPTVDATLAELMAEEARKETLDNFVNVSDLVWWVLFIVLPSIQ
;
A
#
# COMPACT_ATOMS: atom_id res chain seq x y z
N MET A 1 13.54 7.65 24.29
CA MET A 1 12.77 6.52 23.73
C MET A 1 13.00 6.55 22.22
N SER A 2 13.58 5.50 21.62
CA SER A 2 14.04 5.55 20.22
C SER A 2 12.89 5.48 19.21
N LYS A 3 12.98 6.17 18.07
CA LYS A 3 11.96 6.20 16.98
C LYS A 3 11.53 4.80 16.54
N SER A 4 12.48 3.86 16.50
CA SER A 4 12.23 2.44 16.21
C SER A 4 11.32 1.74 17.24
N ILE A 5 11.33 2.18 18.49
CA ILE A 5 10.46 1.67 19.56
C ILE A 5 9.05 2.23 19.40
N LEU A 6 8.90 3.50 19.03
CA LEU A 6 7.61 4.14 18.80
C LEU A 6 6.89 3.54 17.57
N LEU A 7 7.60 3.36 16.46
CA LEU A 7 7.07 2.72 15.25
C LEU A 7 6.61 1.28 15.51
N LYS A 8 7.37 0.53 16.32
CA LYS A 8 7.00 -0.84 16.71
C LYS A 8 5.74 -0.90 17.58
N HIS A 9 5.46 0.14 18.39
CA HIS A 9 4.28 0.19 19.25
C HIS A 9 3.01 0.67 18.54
N MET A 10 3.13 1.41 17.44
CA MET A 10 1.96 2.00 16.76
C MET A 10 1.13 0.99 15.93
N ASN A 11 1.60 -0.25 15.75
CA ASN A 11 0.89 -1.34 15.02
C ASN A 11 0.17 -0.86 13.75
N LEU A 12 0.83 0.02 12.99
CA LEU A 12 0.28 0.59 11.77
C LEU A 12 0.23 -0.51 10.73
N ARG A 13 -0.99 -0.97 10.45
CA ARG A 13 -1.29 -1.94 9.40
C ARG A 13 -2.48 -1.42 8.64
N GLN A 14 -2.40 -1.54 7.32
CA GLN A 14 -3.53 -1.25 6.46
C GLN A 14 -4.72 -2.13 6.86
N GLN A 15 -5.86 -1.50 7.10
CA GLN A 15 -7.07 -2.20 7.50
C GLN A 15 -7.69 -2.91 6.29
N LYS A 16 -8.40 -4.01 6.53
CA LYS A 16 -9.07 -4.75 5.45
C LYS A 16 -10.11 -3.85 4.76
N GLY A 17 -10.01 -3.70 3.44
CA GLY A 17 -10.88 -2.84 2.64
C GLY A 17 -10.54 -1.34 2.67
N GLN A 18 -9.47 -0.93 3.35
CA GLN A 18 -8.96 0.44 3.29
C GLN A 18 -8.18 0.64 2.00
N SER A 19 -8.47 1.72 1.26
CA SER A 19 -7.75 2.04 0.03
C SER A 19 -6.27 2.33 0.29
N VAL A 20 -5.41 2.10 -0.69
CA VAL A 20 -3.98 2.43 -0.56
C VAL A 20 -3.77 3.92 -0.31
N SER A 21 -4.59 4.77 -0.93
CA SER A 21 -4.53 6.24 -0.79
C SER A 21 -4.89 6.71 0.62
N ASP A 22 -5.97 6.17 1.21
CA ASP A 22 -6.38 6.52 2.57
C ASP A 22 -5.32 6.08 3.58
N PHE A 23 -4.79 4.86 3.41
CA PHE A 23 -3.71 4.35 4.25
C PHE A 23 -2.43 5.19 4.15
N ASN A 24 -2.05 5.64 2.94
CA ASN A 24 -0.92 6.55 2.75
C ASN A 24 -1.13 7.89 3.47
N SER A 25 -2.35 8.42 3.46
CA SER A 25 -2.68 9.66 4.16
C SER A 25 -2.52 9.53 5.67
N GLU A 26 -2.97 8.41 6.25
CA GLU A 26 -2.79 8.12 7.68
C GLU A 26 -1.30 7.99 8.07
N MET A 27 -0.51 7.28 7.25
CA MET A 27 0.93 7.14 7.47
C MET A 27 1.66 8.49 7.38
N THR A 28 1.28 9.33 6.41
CA THR A 28 1.87 10.67 6.22
C THR A 28 1.65 11.55 7.45
N ILE A 29 0.45 11.54 8.04
CA ILE A 29 0.17 12.32 9.26
C ILE A 29 1.11 11.92 10.41
N ILE A 30 1.40 10.63 10.56
CA ILE A 30 2.28 10.13 11.62
C ILE A 30 3.72 10.51 11.34
N TRP A 31 4.17 10.37 10.09
CA TRP A 31 5.51 10.77 9.70
C TRP A 31 5.74 12.27 9.87
N ASP A 32 4.76 13.10 9.54
CA ASP A 32 4.81 14.54 9.77
C ASP A 32 4.91 14.86 11.28
N GLN A 33 4.10 14.19 12.11
CA GLN A 33 4.19 14.35 13.57
C GLN A 33 5.55 13.92 14.13
N LEU A 34 6.14 12.84 13.60
CA LEU A 34 7.47 12.41 13.99
C LEU A 34 8.55 13.40 13.55
N ALA A 35 8.43 13.96 12.35
CA ALA A 35 9.36 14.96 11.82
C ALA A 35 9.38 16.24 12.67
N LEU A 36 8.24 16.62 13.29
CA LEU A 36 8.19 17.75 14.22
C LEU A 36 9.01 17.54 15.51
N MET A 37 9.31 16.30 15.86
CA MET A 37 10.10 15.95 17.05
C MET A 37 11.61 15.83 16.75
N GLU A 38 12.00 15.96 15.48
CA GLU A 38 13.38 15.81 15.03
C GLU A 38 14.12 17.15 15.03
N PRO A 39 15.44 17.15 15.31
CA PRO A 39 16.23 18.36 15.20
C PRO A 39 16.33 18.81 13.74
N GLN A 40 16.46 20.12 13.51
CA GLN A 40 16.76 20.63 12.17
C GLN A 40 18.20 20.29 11.78
N TRP A 41 18.35 19.42 10.79
CA TRP A 41 19.64 19.02 10.24
C TRP A 41 20.15 20.09 9.27
N THR A 42 21.33 20.65 9.56
CA THR A 42 21.95 21.72 8.75
C THR A 42 23.10 21.23 7.87
N ASN A 43 23.82 20.20 8.30
CA ASN A 43 24.82 19.50 7.50
C ASN A 43 24.24 18.16 7.04
N ASP A 44 24.52 17.76 5.80
CA ASP A 44 24.11 16.47 5.21
C ASP A 44 22.58 16.23 5.13
N ALA A 45 21.80 17.31 5.04
CA ALA A 45 20.34 17.24 4.95
C ALA A 45 19.85 16.33 3.80
N GLU A 46 20.53 16.32 2.66
CA GLU A 46 20.20 15.45 1.52
C GLU A 46 20.33 13.95 1.86
N ILE A 47 21.40 13.55 2.54
CA ILE A 47 21.62 12.17 2.98
C ILE A 47 20.56 11.78 4.01
N TYR A 48 20.23 12.71 4.91
CA TYR A 48 19.18 12.53 5.90
C TYR A 48 17.81 12.30 5.27
N TYR A 49 17.39 13.19 4.36
CA TYR A 49 16.11 13.08 3.67
C TYR A 49 16.02 11.81 2.84
N LYS A 50 17.11 11.42 2.17
CA LYS A 50 17.16 10.16 1.42
C LYS A 50 16.96 8.94 2.31
N TYR A 51 17.68 8.87 3.43
CA TYR A 51 17.52 7.78 4.40
C TYR A 51 16.08 7.72 4.96
N HIS A 52 15.47 8.89 5.18
CA HIS A 52 14.12 9.00 5.68
C HIS A 52 13.07 8.52 4.65
N ASP A 53 13.23 8.90 3.39
CA ASP A 53 12.37 8.47 2.28
C ASP A 53 12.44 6.95 2.09
N GLU A 54 13.64 6.37 2.03
CA GLU A 54 13.84 4.92 1.96
C GLU A 54 13.21 4.20 3.18
N SER A 55 13.36 4.78 4.38
CA SER A 55 12.76 4.23 5.61
C SER A 55 11.24 4.26 5.60
N HIS A 56 10.63 5.29 5.02
CA HIS A 56 9.17 5.41 4.87
C HIS A 56 8.62 4.34 3.95
N ILE A 57 9.28 4.11 2.81
CA ILE A 57 8.87 3.09 1.84
C ILE A 57 8.87 1.71 2.47
N VAL A 58 9.96 1.36 3.15
CA VAL A 58 10.06 0.05 3.82
C VAL A 58 8.96 -0.12 4.87
N GLN A 59 8.70 0.92 5.68
CA GLN A 59 7.62 0.88 6.68
C GLN A 59 6.24 0.74 6.03
N PHE A 60 5.97 1.51 4.98
CA PHE A 60 4.73 1.46 4.23
C PHE A 60 4.48 0.07 3.66
N LEU A 61 5.46 -0.50 2.96
CA LEU A 61 5.37 -1.83 2.37
C LEU A 61 5.16 -2.93 3.43
N MET A 62 5.83 -2.84 4.58
CA MET A 62 5.64 -3.81 5.68
C MET A 62 4.24 -3.75 6.32
N ALA A 63 3.62 -2.57 6.30
CA ALA A 63 2.31 -2.32 6.89
C ALA A 63 1.13 -2.65 5.95
N LEU A 64 1.38 -2.73 4.64
CA LEU A 64 0.36 -3.11 3.65
C LEU A 64 -0.20 -4.51 3.88
N GLN A 65 -1.45 -4.69 3.43
CA GLN A 65 -2.13 -5.97 3.44
C GLN A 65 -1.38 -7.02 2.60
N ASP A 66 -1.61 -8.28 2.96
CA ASP A 66 -0.94 -9.43 2.35
C ASP A 66 -1.30 -9.62 0.87
N ASP A 67 -2.42 -9.07 0.41
CA ASP A 67 -2.81 -9.12 -0.99
C ASP A 67 -1.79 -8.38 -1.88
N PHE A 68 -1.04 -7.42 -1.34
CA PHE A 68 0.01 -6.68 -2.05
C PHE A 68 1.39 -7.36 -1.97
N LYS A 69 1.47 -8.62 -1.50
CA LYS A 69 2.75 -9.37 -1.39
C LYS A 69 3.57 -9.38 -2.68
N SER A 70 2.92 -9.56 -3.84
CA SER A 70 3.60 -9.68 -5.14
C SER A 70 4.28 -8.37 -5.54
N ILE A 71 3.53 -7.27 -5.52
CA ILE A 71 4.05 -5.94 -5.84
C ILE A 71 5.07 -5.46 -4.79
N ARG A 72 4.85 -5.77 -3.50
CA ARG A 72 5.82 -5.53 -2.44
C ARG A 72 7.16 -6.20 -2.71
N ALA A 73 7.16 -7.46 -3.13
CA ALA A 73 8.39 -8.15 -3.48
C ALA A 73 9.06 -7.49 -4.70
N SER A 74 8.29 -7.16 -5.74
CA SER A 74 8.79 -6.46 -6.94
C SER A 74 9.54 -5.17 -6.58
N ILE A 75 8.91 -4.31 -5.78
CA ILE A 75 9.46 -3.01 -5.36
C ILE A 75 10.73 -3.19 -4.52
N LEU A 76 10.75 -4.15 -3.59
CA LEU A 76 11.92 -4.41 -2.74
C LEU A 76 13.15 -4.92 -3.52
N TYR A 77 12.96 -5.50 -4.71
CA TYR A 77 14.06 -5.94 -5.58
C TYR A 77 14.58 -4.86 -6.53
N GLN A 78 13.94 -3.68 -6.59
CA GLN A 78 14.40 -2.56 -7.42
C GLN A 78 15.63 -1.89 -6.79
N THR A 79 16.66 -1.62 -7.59
CA THR A 79 17.85 -0.87 -7.16
C THR A 79 18.16 0.24 -8.18
N PRO A 80 18.09 1.53 -7.80
CA PRO A 80 17.75 2.05 -6.46
C PRO A 80 16.29 1.81 -6.07
N LEU A 81 15.99 1.88 -4.77
CA LEU A 81 14.60 1.84 -4.29
C LEU A 81 13.82 3.01 -4.95
N PRO A 82 12.59 2.78 -5.44
CA PRO A 82 11.76 3.87 -5.98
C PRO A 82 11.42 4.87 -4.88
N THR A 83 10.81 6.00 -5.22
CA THR A 83 10.29 6.97 -4.23
C THR A 83 8.92 6.51 -3.69
N VAL A 84 8.45 7.15 -2.60
CA VAL A 84 7.10 6.90 -2.06
C VAL A 84 6.03 7.12 -3.13
N ASP A 85 6.11 8.21 -3.90
CA ASP A 85 5.13 8.54 -4.93
C ASP A 85 5.08 7.51 -6.07
N ALA A 86 6.25 7.05 -6.53
CA ALA A 86 6.33 6.03 -7.57
C ALA A 86 5.76 4.68 -7.08
N THR A 87 6.09 4.32 -5.83
CA THR A 87 5.54 3.14 -5.15
C THR A 87 4.02 3.23 -5.02
N LEU A 88 3.50 4.39 -4.63
CA LEU A 88 2.07 4.64 -4.48
C LEU A 88 1.34 4.52 -5.82
N ALA A 89 1.89 5.07 -6.90
CA ALA A 89 1.32 4.94 -8.24
C ALA A 89 1.23 3.47 -8.69
N GLU A 90 2.27 2.68 -8.46
CA GLU A 90 2.27 1.25 -8.80
C GLU A 90 1.22 0.48 -7.97
N LEU A 91 1.11 0.80 -6.67
CA LEU A 91 0.15 0.16 -5.77
C LEU A 91 -1.30 0.51 -6.09
N MET A 92 -1.60 1.77 -6.42
CA MET A 92 -2.93 2.20 -6.86
C MET A 92 -3.32 1.55 -8.20
N ALA A 93 -2.37 1.40 -9.12
CA ALA A 93 -2.61 0.70 -10.37
C ALA A 93 -2.94 -0.79 -10.13
N GLU A 94 -2.24 -1.43 -9.19
CA GLU A 94 -2.50 -2.81 -8.78
C GLU A 94 -3.84 -2.97 -8.05
N GLU A 95 -4.21 -2.02 -7.20
CA GLU A 95 -5.53 -1.95 -6.55
C GLU A 95 -6.66 -1.86 -7.59
N ALA A 96 -6.57 -0.91 -8.54
CA ALA A 96 -7.56 -0.76 -9.62
C ALA A 96 -7.65 -2.01 -10.52
N ARG A 97 -6.52 -2.67 -10.79
CA ARG A 97 -6.48 -3.92 -11.54
C ARG A 97 -7.24 -5.04 -10.81
N LYS A 98 -7.07 -5.15 -9.49
CA LYS A 98 -7.78 -6.14 -8.66
C LYS A 98 -9.27 -5.86 -8.61
N GLU A 99 -9.68 -4.61 -8.38
CA GLU A 99 -11.09 -4.22 -8.41
C GLU A 99 -11.75 -4.57 -9.75
N THR A 100 -11.05 -4.33 -10.86
CA THR A 100 -11.54 -4.70 -12.20
C THR A 100 -11.68 -6.22 -12.36
N LEU A 101 -10.73 -7.00 -11.87
CA LEU A 101 -10.77 -8.46 -11.92
C LEU A 101 -11.92 -9.01 -11.06
N ASP A 102 -12.07 -8.50 -9.84
CA ASP A 102 -13.16 -8.89 -8.93
C ASP A 102 -14.52 -8.53 -9.53
N ASN A 103 -14.65 -7.36 -10.17
CA ASN A 103 -15.86 -6.98 -10.89
C ASN A 103 -16.15 -7.91 -12.07
N PHE A 104 -15.14 -8.31 -12.85
CA PHE A 104 -15.31 -9.24 -13.97
C PHE A 104 -15.73 -10.63 -13.49
N VAL A 105 -15.13 -11.14 -12.41
CA VAL A 105 -15.51 -12.43 -11.80
C VAL A 105 -16.94 -12.37 -11.30
N ASN A 106 -17.33 -11.31 -10.57
CA ASN A 106 -18.70 -11.12 -10.10
C ASN A 106 -19.70 -11.04 -11.27
N VAL A 107 -19.41 -10.30 -12.33
CA VAL A 107 -20.29 -10.22 -13.51
C VAL A 107 -20.41 -11.57 -14.21
N SER A 108 -19.30 -12.30 -14.39
CA SER A 108 -19.31 -13.65 -14.95
C SER A 108 -20.18 -14.58 -14.11
N ASP A 109 -19.98 -14.61 -12.79
CA ASP A 109 -20.75 -15.46 -11.88
C ASP A 109 -22.24 -15.09 -11.88
N LEU A 110 -22.57 -13.79 -11.95
CA LEU A 110 -23.96 -13.33 -12.12
C LEU A 110 -24.55 -13.70 -13.48
N VAL A 111 -23.78 -13.62 -14.56
CA VAL A 111 -24.22 -14.02 -15.91
C VAL A 111 -24.46 -15.52 -15.95
N TRP A 112 -23.59 -16.34 -15.38
CA TRP A 112 -23.81 -17.78 -15.25
C TRP A 112 -25.01 -18.10 -14.35
N TRP A 113 -25.20 -17.36 -13.26
CA TRP A 113 -26.36 -17.50 -12.38
C TRP A 113 -27.68 -17.15 -13.09
N VAL A 114 -27.70 -16.06 -13.86
CA VAL A 114 -28.85 -15.67 -14.69
C VAL A 114 -29.08 -16.69 -15.81
N LEU A 115 -28.04 -17.16 -16.48
CA LEU A 115 -28.15 -18.22 -17.48
C LEU A 115 -28.68 -19.52 -16.85
N PHE A 116 -28.28 -19.85 -15.63
CA PHE A 116 -28.79 -21.02 -14.91
C PHE A 116 -30.27 -20.88 -14.50
N ILE A 117 -30.74 -19.65 -14.24
CA ILE A 117 -32.17 -19.37 -13.94
C ILE A 117 -33.02 -19.26 -15.21
N VAL A 118 -32.47 -18.70 -16.29
CA VAL A 118 -33.19 -18.33 -17.52
C VAL A 118 -33.01 -19.34 -18.66
N LEU A 119 -32.03 -20.26 -18.59
CA LEU A 119 -32.04 -21.50 -19.38
C LEU A 119 -32.71 -22.62 -18.57
N PRO A 120 -34.04 -22.82 -18.72
CA PRO A 120 -34.59 -24.14 -18.55
C PRO A 120 -34.10 -24.97 -19.75
N SER A 121 -33.04 -25.76 -19.58
CA SER A 121 -32.87 -26.95 -20.44
C SER A 121 -33.87 -27.98 -19.92
N ILE A 122 -35.00 -28.19 -20.61
CA ILE A 122 -35.16 -29.16 -21.71
C ILE A 122 -34.72 -30.55 -21.20
N GLN A 123 -35.75 -31.31 -20.78
CA GLN A 123 -35.81 -32.73 -20.37
C GLN A 123 -34.54 -33.42 -19.87
#